data_AF-A0A970V2L0-F1
#
_entry.id   AF-A0A970V2L0-F1
#
_cell.length_a   1.000
_cell.length_b   1.000
_cell.length_c   1.000
_cell.angle_alpha   90.00
_cell.angle_beta   90.00
_cell.angle_gamma   90.00
#
_symmetry.space_group_name_H-M   'P 1'
#
loop_
_entity.id
_entity.type
_entity.pdbx_description
1 polymer ?
#
loop_
_entity_poly.entity_id
_entity_poly.type
_entity_poly.pdbx_seq_one_letter_code
_entity_poly.pdbx_strand_id
1 'polypeptide(L)'
;MAKTIFIVLVLLALVAYAAMFVTWNQGTVSLTGWAFGGQYWIEDNLPLGLVALGSVALGVLLAAVFLGGGYYSQRAAASRAQATVQRAKAKLNEFKTMLMRQRERIQELEAQLESTRAMRQLAEQAASAAATQPEPEVEVTLEEEPAEDDELI
;
A
#
# COMPACT_ATOMS: atom_id res chain seq x y z
N MET A 1 11.46 4.14 -22.66
CA MET A 1 11.94 4.54 -24.00
C MET A 1 12.50 3.35 -24.79
N ALA A 2 13.43 2.56 -24.24
CA ALA A 2 13.99 1.39 -24.93
C ALA A 2 12.94 0.39 -25.46
N LYS A 3 11.89 0.09 -24.66
CA LYS A 3 10.79 -0.79 -25.09
C LYS A 3 10.06 -0.28 -26.34
N THR A 4 9.80 1.03 -26.42
CA THR A 4 9.12 1.64 -27.56
C THR A 4 9.97 1.57 -28.82
N ILE A 5 11.27 1.88 -28.70
CA ILE A 5 12.23 1.80 -29.80
C ILE A 5 12.31 0.37 -30.34
N PHE A 6 12.40 -0.62 -29.45
CA PHE A 6 12.42 -2.03 -29.83
C PHE A 6 11.16 -2.45 -30.60
N ILE A 7 9.97 -2.05 -30.12
CA ILE A 7 8.69 -2.34 -30.80
C ILE A 7 8.67 -1.73 -32.21
N VAL A 8 9.13 -0.47 -32.35
CA VAL A 8 9.17 0.21 -33.65
C VAL A 8 10.13 -0.49 -34.62
N LEU A 9 11.31 -0.92 -34.15
CA LEU A 9 12.26 -1.67 -34.97
C LEU A 9 11.68 -3.00 -35.46
N VAL A 10 10.99 -3.74 -34.58
CA VAL A 10 10.34 -5.00 -34.96
C VAL A 10 9.22 -4.77 -35.98
N LEU A 11 8.41 -3.73 -35.78
CA LEU A 11 7.36 -3.35 -36.74
C LEU A 11 7.95 -2.99 -38.10
N LEU A 12 9.04 -2.21 -38.12
CA LEU A 12 9.69 -1.81 -39.36
C LEU A 12 10.28 -3.02 -40.11
N ALA A 13 10.89 -3.97 -39.39
CA ALA A 13 11.38 -5.21 -39.97
C ALA A 13 10.24 -6.06 -40.55
N LEU A 14 9.10 -6.16 -39.85
CA LEU A 14 7.91 -6.87 -40.34
C LEU A 14 7.34 -6.24 -41.61
N VAL A 15 7.25 -4.91 -41.67
CA VAL A 15 6.76 -4.19 -42.86
C VAL A 15 7.72 -4.39 -44.04
N ALA A 16 9.03 -4.31 -43.82
CA ALA A 16 10.02 -4.57 -44.85
C ALA A 16 9.93 -6.00 -45.38
N TYR A 17 9.77 -6.98 -44.49
CA TYR A 17 9.56 -8.37 -44.88
C TYR A 17 8.26 -8.56 -45.67
N ALA A 18 7.15 -7.94 -45.25
CA ALA A 18 5.88 -8.00 -45.96
C ALA A 18 5.99 -7.45 -47.39
N ALA A 19 6.66 -6.31 -47.58
CA ALA A 19 6.90 -5.73 -48.90
C ALA A 19 7.77 -6.64 -49.78
N MET A 20 8.83 -7.23 -49.21
CA MET A 20 9.68 -8.18 -49.90
C MET A 20 8.92 -9.47 -50.26
N PHE A 21 8.05 -9.94 -49.38
CA PHE A 21 7.22 -11.12 -49.60
C PHE A 21 6.26 -10.92 -50.79
N VAL A 22 5.59 -9.76 -50.89
CA VAL A 22 4.70 -9.44 -52.01
C VAL A 22 5.48 -9.36 -53.33
N THR A 23 6.65 -8.73 -53.31
CA THR A 23 7.46 -8.57 -54.53
C THR A 23 8.09 -9.87 -55.01
N TRP A 24 8.41 -10.81 -54.11
CA TRP A 24 8.88 -12.15 -54.47
C TRP A 24 7.73 -13.05 -54.95
N ASN A 25 6.54 -12.94 -54.35
CA ASN A 25 5.39 -13.79 -54.66
C ASN A 25 4.42 -13.12 -55.65
N GLN A 26 4.90 -12.91 -56.88
CA GLN A 26 4.14 -12.34 -58.00
C GLN A 26 3.13 -13.31 -58.63
N GLY A 27 3.14 -14.59 -58.22
CA GLY A 27 2.19 -15.58 -58.73
C GLY A 27 0.75 -15.15 -58.44
N THR A 28 -0.15 -15.34 -59.41
CA THR A 28 -1.56 -15.00 -59.26
C THR A 28 -2.38 -16.22 -58.89
N VAL A 29 -3.42 -16.01 -58.09
CA VAL A 29 -4.44 -17.01 -57.80
C VAL A 29 -5.80 -16.46 -58.22
N SER A 30 -6.63 -17.32 -58.82
CA SER A 30 -8.03 -16.98 -59.07
C SER A 30 -8.77 -17.02 -57.74
N LEU A 31 -9.28 -15.86 -57.32
CA LEU A 31 -10.06 -15.74 -56.10
C LEU A 31 -11.54 -15.76 -56.47
N THR A 32 -12.22 -16.84 -56.08
CA THR A 32 -13.66 -16.93 -56.22
C THR A 32 -14.32 -16.43 -54.94
N GLY A 33 -14.89 -15.22 -54.98
CA GLY A 33 -15.46 -14.59 -53.78
C GLY A 33 -16.78 -15.23 -53.35
N TRP A 34 -17.77 -15.23 -54.24
CA TRP A 34 -19.10 -15.77 -53.97
C TRP A 34 -19.59 -16.60 -55.15
N ALA A 35 -19.90 -17.87 -54.89
CA ALA A 35 -20.43 -18.80 -55.88
C ALA A 35 -21.84 -19.21 -55.44
N PHE A 36 -22.85 -18.90 -56.26
CA PHE A 36 -24.23 -19.34 -56.01
C PHE A 36 -24.89 -19.75 -57.32
N GLY A 37 -25.55 -20.92 -57.34
CA GLY A 37 -26.22 -21.44 -58.54
C GLY A 37 -25.29 -21.75 -59.72
N GLY A 38 -24.00 -22.02 -59.47
CA GLY A 38 -23.01 -22.28 -60.53
C GLY A 38 -22.49 -21.02 -61.23
N GLN A 39 -22.92 -19.82 -60.82
CA GLN A 39 -22.36 -18.56 -61.27
C GLN A 39 -21.41 -17.97 -60.23
N TYR A 40 -20.27 -17.48 -60.72
CA TYR A 40 -19.27 -16.76 -59.95
C TYR A 40 -19.48 -15.26 -60.17
N TRP A 41 -19.68 -14.53 -59.07
CA TRP A 41 -19.99 -13.09 -59.12
C TRP A 41 -18.75 -12.21 -59.00
N ILE A 42 -17.65 -12.78 -58.51
CA ILE A 42 -16.34 -12.14 -58.39
C ILE A 42 -15.32 -13.22 -58.72
N GLU A 43 -14.72 -13.12 -59.90
CA GLU A 43 -13.58 -13.92 -60.32
C GLU A 43 -12.49 -12.95 -60.77
N ASP A 44 -11.46 -12.83 -59.95
CA ASP A 44 -10.36 -11.92 -60.23
C ASP A 44 -9.03 -12.60 -59.91
N ASN A 45 -8.03 -12.33 -60.74
CA ASN A 45 -6.69 -12.87 -60.55
C ASN A 45 -5.90 -11.90 -59.66
N LEU A 46 -5.74 -12.28 -58.40
CA LEU A 46 -5.02 -11.47 -57.41
C LEU A 46 -3.63 -12.04 -57.18
N PRO A 47 -2.60 -11.19 -56.98
CA PRO A 47 -1.30 -11.62 -56.53
C PRO A 47 -1.40 -12.39 -55.21
N LEU A 48 -0.83 -13.59 -55.15
CA LEU A 48 -0.82 -14.46 -53.98
C LEU A 48 -0.29 -13.76 -52.73
N GLY A 49 0.75 -12.92 -52.90
CA GLY A 49 1.31 -12.12 -51.83
C GLY A 49 0.28 -11.19 -51.16
N LEU A 50 -0.62 -10.58 -51.94
CA LEU A 50 -1.68 -9.72 -51.41
C LEU A 50 -2.77 -10.53 -50.70
N VAL A 51 -3.14 -11.69 -51.25
CA VAL A 51 -4.14 -12.58 -50.63
C VAL A 51 -3.65 -13.07 -49.26
N ALA A 52 -2.38 -13.48 -49.17
CA ALA A 52 -1.78 -13.93 -47.92
C ALA A 52 -1.67 -12.81 -46.87
N LEU A 53 -1.27 -11.59 -47.27
CA LEU A 53 -1.26 -10.46 -46.34
C LEU A 53 -2.67 -10.05 -45.91
N GLY A 54 -3.62 -10.08 -46.84
CA GLY A 54 -5.03 -9.80 -46.56
C GLY A 54 -5.61 -10.77 -45.52
N SER A 55 -5.32 -12.06 -45.62
CA SER A 55 -5.81 -13.06 -44.67
C SER A 55 -5.19 -12.88 -43.27
N VAL A 56 -3.90 -12.56 -43.18
CA VAL A 56 -3.24 -12.23 -41.91
C VAL A 56 -3.86 -10.98 -41.29
N ALA A 57 -4.05 -9.91 -42.07
CA ALA A 57 -4.67 -8.68 -41.58
C ALA A 57 -6.08 -8.93 -41.04
N LEU A 58 -6.88 -9.74 -41.74
CA LEU A 58 -8.23 -10.11 -41.34
C LEU A 58 -8.23 -10.96 -40.06
N GLY A 59 -7.27 -11.89 -39.95
CA GLY A 59 -7.04 -12.67 -38.73
C GLY A 59 -6.65 -11.80 -37.52
N VAL A 60 -5.79 -10.79 -37.71
CA VAL A 60 -5.41 -9.83 -36.65
C VAL A 60 -6.61 -8.99 -36.21
N LEU A 61 -7.44 -8.53 -37.15
CA LEU A 61 -8.67 -7.79 -36.83
C LEU A 61 -9.64 -8.64 -36.01
N LEU A 62 -9.89 -9.88 -36.43
CA LEU A 62 -10.73 -10.81 -35.69
C LEU A 62 -10.15 -11.06 -34.29
N ALA A 63 -8.85 -11.34 -34.19
CA ALA A 63 -8.19 -11.49 -32.90
C ALA A 63 -8.34 -10.23 -32.04
N ALA A 64 -8.20 -9.03 -32.60
CA ALA A 64 -8.40 -7.78 -31.88
C ALA A 64 -9.83 -7.64 -31.34
N VAL A 65 -10.84 -8.08 -32.07
CA VAL A 65 -12.24 -8.11 -31.61
C VAL A 65 -12.40 -9.14 -30.47
N PHE A 66 -11.90 -10.37 -30.65
CA PHE A 66 -12.01 -11.42 -29.63
C PHE A 66 -11.23 -11.10 -28.34
N LEU A 67 -10.00 -10.61 -28.45
CA LEU A 67 -9.19 -10.19 -27.30
C LEU A 67 -9.70 -8.88 -26.69
N GLY A 68 -10.20 -7.96 -27.51
CA GLY A 68 -10.78 -6.68 -27.08
C GLY A 68 -12.03 -6.85 -26.22
N GLY A 69 -12.86 -7.87 -26.50
CA GLY A 69 -14.03 -8.21 -25.69
C GLY A 69 -13.68 -8.54 -24.22
N GLY A 70 -12.53 -9.16 -23.97
CA GLY A 70 -12.04 -9.46 -22.62
C GLY A 70 -11.41 -8.27 -21.89
N TYR A 71 -10.94 -7.26 -22.63
CA TYR A 71 -10.24 -6.11 -22.05
C TYR A 71 -11.15 -5.26 -21.15
N TYR A 72 -12.41 -5.06 -21.56
CA TYR A 72 -13.38 -4.30 -20.78
C TYR A 72 -13.78 -5.01 -19.48
N SER A 73 -13.98 -6.34 -19.52
CA SER A 73 -14.32 -7.12 -18.34
C SER A 73 -13.14 -7.26 -17.36
N GLN A 74 -11.91 -7.39 -17.87
CA GLN A 74 -10.70 -7.41 -17.05
C GLN A 74 -10.42 -6.08 -16.36
N ARG A 75 -10.72 -4.94 -17.01
CA ARG A 75 -10.56 -3.61 -16.39
C ARG A 75 -11.50 -3.39 -15.21
N ALA A 76 -12.74 -3.89 -15.31
CA ALA A 76 -13.70 -3.85 -14.20
C ALA A 76 -13.30 -4.79 -13.05
N ALA A 77 -12.71 -5.94 -13.33
CA ALA A 77 -12.15 -6.82 -12.31
C ALA A 77 -10.93 -6.18 -11.61
N ALA A 78 -10.05 -5.53 -12.38
CA ALA A 78 -8.87 -4.84 -11.87
C ALA A 78 -9.24 -3.66 -10.95
N SER A 79 -10.27 -2.88 -11.28
CA SER A 79 -10.71 -1.78 -10.42
C SER A 79 -11.29 -2.27 -9.09
N ARG A 80 -12.05 -3.38 -9.11
CA ARG A 80 -12.55 -4.04 -7.89
C ARG A 80 -11.42 -4.58 -7.03
N ALA A 81 -10.41 -5.19 -7.63
CA ALA A 81 -9.21 -5.66 -6.92
C ALA A 81 -8.40 -4.50 -6.32
N GLN A 82 -8.30 -3.36 -7.01
CA GLN A 82 -7.67 -2.17 -6.43
C GLN A 82 -8.45 -1.63 -5.22
N ALA A 83 -9.79 -1.65 -5.27
CA ALA A 83 -10.62 -1.21 -4.16
C ALA A 83 -10.43 -2.10 -2.92
N THR A 84 -10.29 -3.42 -3.07
CA THR A 84 -10.02 -4.32 -1.93
C THR A 84 -8.63 -4.08 -1.35
N VAL A 85 -7.61 -3.85 -2.19
CA VAL A 85 -6.25 -3.51 -1.74
C VAL A 85 -6.23 -2.18 -0.99
N GLN A 86 -6.95 -1.16 -1.46
CA GLN A 86 -7.04 0.12 -0.75
C GLN A 86 -7.71 -0.02 0.61
N ARG A 87 -8.79 -0.79 0.71
CA ARG A 87 -9.45 -1.09 2.00
C ARG A 87 -8.51 -1.84 2.95
N ALA A 88 -7.74 -2.81 2.44
CA ALA A 88 -6.75 -3.52 3.24
C ALA A 88 -5.65 -2.58 3.75
N LYS A 89 -5.14 -1.68 2.90
CA LYS A 89 -4.16 -0.65 3.29
C LYS A 89 -4.71 0.31 4.35
N ALA A 90 -5.97 0.73 4.21
CA ALA A 90 -6.63 1.60 5.18
C ALA A 90 -6.69 0.94 6.57
N LYS A 91 -7.13 -0.32 6.64
CA LYS A 91 -7.14 -1.09 7.89
C LYS A 91 -5.74 -1.26 8.48
N LEU A 92 -4.74 -1.55 7.65
CA LEU A 92 -3.36 -1.69 8.11
C LEU A 92 -2.83 -0.39 8.74
N ASN A 93 -3.14 0.76 8.14
CA ASN A 93 -2.79 2.06 8.70
C ASN A 93 -3.52 2.33 10.03
N GLU A 94 -4.80 1.95 10.14
CA GLU A 94 -5.55 2.06 11.39
C GLU A 94 -4.96 1.19 12.50
N PHE A 95 -4.58 -0.05 12.20
CA PHE A 95 -3.87 -0.90 13.18
C PHE A 95 -2.52 -0.31 13.58
N LYS A 96 -1.79 0.26 12.62
CA LYS A 96 -0.51 0.91 12.91
C LYS A 96 -0.68 2.10 13.85
N THR A 97 -1.71 2.93 13.66
CA THR A 97 -1.96 4.07 14.55
C THR A 97 -2.43 3.63 15.94
N MET A 98 -3.26 2.57 16.03
CA MET A 98 -3.62 1.99 17.33
C MET A 98 -2.41 1.44 18.09
N LEU A 99 -1.50 0.74 17.41
CA LEU A 99 -0.26 0.23 18.03
C LEU A 99 0.63 1.36 18.55
N MET A 100 0.75 2.46 17.81
CA MET A 100 1.53 3.61 18.27
C MET A 100 0.90 4.24 19.52
N ARG A 101 -0.43 4.37 19.58
CA ARG A 101 -1.13 4.84 20.80
C ARG A 101 -0.97 3.89 21.98
N GLN A 102 -1.04 2.57 21.75
CA GLN A 102 -0.82 1.61 22.84
C GLN A 102 0.61 1.68 23.37
N ARG A 103 1.59 1.84 22.48
CA ARG A 103 3.00 2.01 22.86
C ARG A 103 3.21 3.27 23.71
N GLU A 104 2.57 4.38 23.34
CA GLU A 104 2.60 5.63 24.10
C GLU A 104 1.99 5.45 25.51
N ARG A 105 0.84 4.76 25.62
CA ARG A 105 0.23 4.45 26.92
C ARG A 105 1.12 3.58 27.81
N ILE A 106 1.81 2.59 27.24
CA ILE A 106 2.74 1.75 28.00
C ILE A 106 3.88 2.61 28.56
N GLN A 107 4.45 3.50 27.74
CA GLN A 107 5.51 4.42 28.20
C GLN A 107 5.02 5.36 29.30
N GLU A 108 3.80 5.88 29.18
CA GLU A 108 3.20 6.73 30.21
C GLU A 108 2.98 5.97 31.54
N LEU A 109 2.48 4.73 31.47
CA LEU A 109 2.32 3.86 32.63
C LEU A 109 3.66 3.51 33.29
N GLU A 110 4.69 3.23 32.49
CA GLU A 110 6.05 3.00 32.98
C GLU A 110 6.59 4.25 33.70
N ALA A 111 6.42 5.44 33.12
CA ALA A 111 6.83 6.70 33.74
C ALA A 111 6.07 7.00 35.05
N GLN A 112 4.77 6.70 35.12
CA GLN A 112 3.98 6.83 36.34
C GLN A 112 4.43 5.85 37.44
N LEU A 113 4.81 4.62 37.06
CA LEU A 113 5.35 3.65 38.01
C LEU A 113 6.71 4.09 38.55
N GLU A 114 7.59 4.62 37.70
CA GLU A 114 8.89 5.17 38.11
C GLU A 114 8.73 6.36 39.06
N SER A 115 7.84 7.32 38.74
CA SER A 115 7.59 8.47 39.61
C SER A 115 7.01 8.06 40.96
N THR A 116 6.10 7.08 40.98
CA THR A 116 5.52 6.54 42.23
C THR A 116 6.57 5.81 43.06
N ARG A 117 7.47 5.04 42.43
CA ARG A 117 8.59 4.38 43.13
C ARG A 117 9.57 5.39 43.71
N ALA A 118 9.93 6.44 42.96
CA ALA A 118 10.80 7.51 43.43
C ALA A 118 10.18 8.23 44.65
N MET A 119 8.88 8.51 44.61
CA MET A 119 8.17 9.14 45.74
C MET A 119 8.13 8.23 46.98
N ARG A 120 7.95 6.91 46.81
CA ARG A 120 8.06 5.95 47.93
C ARG A 120 9.46 5.90 48.51
N GLN A 121 10.50 5.86 47.67
CA GLN A 121 11.89 5.84 48.14
C GLN A 121 12.24 7.11 48.92
N LEU A 122 11.75 8.28 48.48
CA LEU A 122 11.90 9.53 49.22
C LEU A 122 11.16 9.49 50.57
N ALA A 123 9.95 8.93 50.61
CA ALA A 123 9.20 8.77 51.86
C ALA A 123 9.88 7.78 52.83
N GLU A 124 10.42 6.68 52.34
CA GLU A 124 11.19 5.71 53.13
C GLU A 124 12.51 6.30 53.64
N GLN A 125 13.20 7.12 52.82
CA GLN A 125 14.38 7.87 53.24
C GLN A 125 14.05 8.95 54.29
N ALA A 126 12.91 9.64 54.15
CA ALA A 126 12.45 10.59 55.15
C ALA A 126 12.08 9.89 56.47
N ALA A 127 11.43 8.72 56.39
CA ALA A 127 11.10 7.92 57.57
C ALA A 127 12.35 7.36 58.26
N SER A 128 13.36 6.90 57.52
CA SER A 128 14.62 6.42 58.11
C SER A 128 15.50 7.55 58.64
N ALA A 129 15.49 8.72 58.00
CA ALA A 129 16.12 9.94 58.52
C ALA A 129 15.46 10.44 59.81
N ALA A 130 14.12 10.37 59.90
CA ALA A 130 13.37 10.70 61.12
C ALA A 130 13.66 9.71 62.26
N ALA A 131 13.87 8.43 61.96
CA ALA A 131 14.24 7.41 62.95
C ALA A 131 15.70 7.52 63.47
N THR A 132 16.53 8.36 62.86
CA THR A 132 17.95 8.56 63.25
C THR A 132 18.18 9.90 63.96
N GLN A 133 17.14 10.73 64.15
CA GLN A 133 17.26 11.90 65.01
C GLN A 133 17.22 11.48 66.48
N PRO A 134 18.24 11.84 67.31
CA PRO A 134 18.18 11.59 68.74
C PRO A 134 17.08 12.45 69.36
N GLU A 135 16.28 11.85 70.24
CA GLU A 135 15.29 12.55 71.06
C GLU A 135 15.91 13.81 71.70
N PRO A 136 15.27 14.98 71.63
CA PRO A 136 15.68 16.09 72.48
C PRO A 136 15.34 15.72 73.94
N GLU A 137 16.37 15.57 74.77
CA GLU A 137 16.23 15.56 76.23
C GLU A 137 15.46 16.83 76.65
N VAL A 138 14.23 16.64 77.11
CA VAL A 138 13.47 17.70 77.78
C VAL A 138 14.02 17.81 79.20
N GLU A 139 14.96 18.73 79.38
CA GLU A 139 15.45 19.17 80.68
C GLU A 139 14.30 19.83 81.45
N VAL A 140 13.82 19.16 82.50
CA VAL A 140 12.80 19.67 83.42
C VAL A 140 13.47 20.70 84.33
N THR A 141 13.36 21.99 83.98
CA THR A 141 13.62 23.08 84.92
C THR A 141 12.44 23.23 85.86
N LEU A 142 12.63 22.77 87.11
CA LEU A 142 11.82 23.15 88.26
C LEU A 142 12.00 24.65 88.51
N GLU A 143 10.99 25.46 88.19
CA GLU A 143 10.91 26.84 88.70
C GLU A 143 10.22 26.83 90.07
N GLU A 144 10.96 27.39 91.01
CA GLU A 144 10.73 27.53 92.44
C GLU A 144 9.54 28.49 92.71
N GLU A 145 8.72 28.09 93.69
CA GLU A 145 7.66 28.88 94.32
C GLU A 145 8.21 30.19 94.91
N PRO A 146 7.40 31.28 94.93
CA PRO A 146 7.41 32.07 96.15
C PRO A 146 6.00 32.31 96.70
N ALA A 147 5.95 32.22 98.03
CA ALA A 147 4.84 32.51 98.92
C ALA A 147 4.65 34.02 99.17
N GLU A 148 3.51 34.31 99.84
CA GLU A 148 3.12 35.56 100.51
C GLU A 148 2.70 36.72 99.56
N ASP A 149 1.66 37.51 99.80
CA ASP A 149 0.72 37.69 100.92
C ASP A 149 -0.41 38.63 100.44
N ASP A 150 -1.47 38.76 101.25
CA ASP A 150 -2.41 39.90 101.33
C ASP A 150 -3.35 40.18 100.12
N GLU A 151 -4.61 40.62 100.23
CA GLU A 151 -5.40 41.22 101.30
C GLU A 151 -6.90 41.22 100.88
N LEU A 152 -7.78 41.01 101.85
CA LEU A 152 -9.07 41.70 102.10
C LEU A 152 -9.94 42.22 100.92
N ILE A 153 -11.13 41.61 100.75
CA ILE A 153 -12.53 42.12 100.95
C ILE A 153 -13.50 41.27 100.11
#